data_AF-A0AAD2U465-F1
#
_entry.id   AF-A0AAD2U465-F1
#
_cell.length_a   1.000
_cell.length_b   1.000
_cell.length_c   1.000
_cell.angle_alpha   90.00
_cell.angle_beta   90.00
_cell.angle_gamma   90.00
#
_symmetry.space_group_name_H-M   'P 1'
#
loop_
_entity.id
_entity.type
_entity.pdbx_description
1 polymer ?
#
loop_
_entity_poly.entity_id
_entity_poly.type
_entity_poly.pdbx_seq_one_letter_code
_entity_poly.pdbx_strand_id
1 'polypeptide(L)'
;MAKVNIKAFKKVTKIGAPVEKTVKWVVEVTEENIDFLTTQLKRELTLGEKAEVEGQVFIKKLAFNDLHEISKAYDWEINEDNIADSKLKSVSIKRMQAGHLLGSVCEDAKGTPFFSSVQDVLDSEIPFIESLYAVADEVNNFMGKSRKKNLTKTNSGVSSSPLESVEAPSKKQSKK
;
A
#
# COMPACT_ATOMS: atom_id res chain seq x y z
N MET A 1 -29.19 -13.67 -11.32
CA MET A 1 -29.01 -12.22 -11.57
C MET A 1 -29.25 -11.93 -13.05
N ALA A 2 -29.94 -10.84 -13.38
CA ALA A 2 -30.12 -10.41 -14.76
C ALA A 2 -28.79 -9.92 -15.34
N LYS A 3 -28.47 -10.30 -16.59
CA LYS A 3 -27.28 -9.82 -17.29
C LYS A 3 -27.53 -8.38 -17.74
N VAL A 4 -26.74 -7.44 -17.22
CA VAL A 4 -26.77 -6.03 -17.63
C VAL A 4 -25.64 -5.78 -18.65
N ASN A 5 -25.91 -4.97 -19.67
CA ASN A 5 -24.91 -4.62 -20.68
C ASN A 5 -23.76 -3.81 -20.06
N ILE A 6 -22.51 -4.18 -20.34
CA ILE A 6 -21.30 -3.54 -19.80
C ILE A 6 -21.23 -2.02 -20.05
N LYS A 7 -21.84 -1.54 -21.15
CA LYS A 7 -21.91 -0.10 -21.48
C LYS A 7 -22.53 0.72 -20.35
N ALA A 8 -23.50 0.17 -19.61
CA ALA A 8 -24.15 0.84 -18.49
C ALA A 8 -23.19 1.11 -17.31
N PHE A 9 -22.07 0.37 -17.22
CA PHE A 9 -21.09 0.48 -16.16
C PHE A 9 -19.89 1.36 -16.51
N LYS A 10 -19.83 2.00 -17.69
CA LYS A 10 -18.68 2.84 -18.10
C LYS A 10 -18.26 3.88 -17.06
N LYS A 11 -19.20 4.42 -16.28
CA LYS A 11 -18.91 5.37 -15.20
C LYS A 11 -18.10 4.77 -14.03
N VAL A 12 -18.25 3.47 -13.75
CA VAL A 12 -17.54 2.78 -12.66
C VAL A 12 -16.23 2.15 -13.13
N THR A 13 -15.86 2.28 -14.41
CA THR A 13 -14.58 1.79 -14.94
C THR A 13 -13.46 2.83 -14.88
N LYS A 14 -13.76 4.06 -14.44
CA LYS A 14 -12.78 5.14 -14.32
C LYS A 14 -12.29 5.24 -12.87
N ILE A 15 -11.01 5.58 -12.73
CA ILE A 15 -10.43 5.84 -11.42
C ILE A 15 -11.11 7.06 -10.81
N GLY A 16 -11.52 6.95 -9.54
CA GLY A 16 -12.10 8.06 -8.79
C GLY A 16 -11.06 9.07 -8.35
N ALA A 17 -11.50 10.14 -7.70
CA ALA A 17 -10.59 11.13 -7.12
C ALA A 17 -9.64 10.48 -6.07
N PRO A 18 -8.43 11.04 -5.90
CA PRO A 18 -7.56 10.71 -4.77
C PRO A 18 -8.29 10.82 -3.43
N VAL A 19 -7.92 9.95 -2.49
CA VAL A 19 -8.44 9.94 -1.13
C VAL A 19 -7.42 10.60 -0.21
N GLU A 20 -7.87 11.57 0.57
CA GLU A 20 -7.04 12.22 1.59
C GLU A 20 -6.71 11.25 2.73
N LYS A 21 -5.45 11.29 3.15
CA LYS A 21 -4.88 10.48 4.21
C LYS A 21 -3.89 11.30 5.03
N THR A 22 -3.60 10.79 6.21
CA THR A 22 -2.53 11.28 7.08
C THR A 22 -1.38 10.29 7.03
N VAL A 23 -0.16 10.78 6.86
CA VAL A 23 1.07 10.00 6.98
C VAL A 23 1.88 10.52 8.15
N LYS A 24 2.41 9.60 8.96
CA LYS A 24 3.28 9.91 10.09
C LYS A 24 4.60 9.18 9.94
N TRP A 25 5.70 9.86 10.20
CA TRP A 25 7.04 9.26 10.15
C TRP A 25 7.97 9.97 11.11
N VAL A 26 9.14 9.38 11.32
CA VAL A 26 10.19 9.95 12.18
C VAL A 26 11.32 10.46 11.30
N VAL A 27 11.80 11.66 11.61
CA VAL A 27 12.95 12.29 10.96
C VAL A 27 14.01 12.61 12.00
N GLU A 28 15.27 12.42 11.64
CA GLU A 28 16.40 12.88 12.46
C GLU A 28 16.62 14.38 12.24
N VAL A 29 16.75 15.12 13.34
CA VAL A 29 17.00 16.56 13.32
C VAL A 29 18.48 16.80 13.01
N THR A 30 18.75 17.47 11.91
CA THR A 30 20.08 17.81 11.41
C THR A 30 20.23 19.32 11.30
N GLU A 31 21.46 19.80 11.09
CA GLU A 31 21.72 21.23 10.86
C GLU A 31 20.95 21.77 9.64
N GLU A 32 20.69 20.92 8.65
CA GLU A 32 20.02 21.31 7.40
C GLU A 32 18.50 21.47 7.55
N ASN A 33 17.88 20.79 8.52
CA ASN A 33 16.42 20.72 8.63
C ASN A 33 15.85 21.30 9.94
N ILE A 34 16.67 21.59 10.94
CA ILE A 34 16.24 22.00 12.28
C ILE A 34 15.34 23.23 12.26
N ASP A 35 15.70 24.29 11.53
CA ASP A 35 14.92 25.52 11.46
C ASP A 35 13.53 25.28 10.86
N PHE A 36 13.47 24.44 9.82
CA PHE A 36 12.23 24.04 9.19
C PHE A 36 11.37 23.23 10.16
N LEU A 37 11.93 22.20 10.78
CA LEU A 37 11.19 21.31 11.68
C LEU A 37 10.72 22.05 12.94
N THR A 38 11.53 22.92 13.54
CA THR A 38 11.11 23.75 14.68
C THR A 38 9.97 24.68 14.32
N THR A 39 9.99 25.26 13.12
CA THR A 39 8.90 26.11 12.62
C THR A 39 7.61 25.32 12.42
N GLN A 40 7.69 24.15 11.78
CA GLN A 40 6.52 23.32 11.49
C GLN A 40 5.93 22.67 12.76
N LEU A 41 6.78 22.15 13.65
CA LEU A 41 6.37 21.49 14.89
C LEU A 41 6.07 22.47 16.03
N LYS A 42 6.40 23.76 15.85
CA LYS A 42 6.19 24.84 16.83
C LYS A 42 6.76 24.52 18.21
N ARG A 43 7.93 23.89 18.22
CA ARG A 43 8.70 23.56 19.43
C ARG A 43 10.19 23.58 19.13
N GLU A 44 10.98 23.89 20.15
CA GLU A 44 12.43 23.77 20.06
C GLU A 44 12.83 22.31 19.91
N LEU A 45 13.81 22.08 19.03
CA LEU A 45 14.38 20.77 18.72
C LEU A 45 15.88 20.81 18.99
N THR A 46 16.46 19.65 19.26
CA THR A 46 17.91 19.51 19.38
C THR A 46 18.50 18.67 18.26
N LEU A 47 19.75 18.95 17.87
CA LEU A 47 20.45 18.15 16.86
C LEU A 47 20.57 16.69 17.32
N GLY A 48 20.32 15.76 16.40
CA GLY A 48 20.27 14.31 16.66
C GLY A 48 18.97 13.82 17.31
N GLU A 49 18.03 14.71 17.64
CA GLU A 49 16.69 14.31 18.09
C GLU A 49 15.95 13.57 16.97
N LYS A 50 15.17 12.54 17.33
CA LYS A 50 14.21 11.90 16.42
C LYS A 50 12.84 12.52 16.61
N ALA A 51 12.45 13.40 15.69
CA ALA A 51 11.17 14.09 15.72
C ALA A 51 10.10 13.31 14.94
N GLU A 52 8.91 13.14 15.52
CA GLU A 52 7.74 12.64 14.80
C GLU A 52 7.10 13.79 13.99
N VAL A 53 6.89 13.53 12.71
CA VAL A 53 6.26 14.45 11.75
C VAL A 53 4.98 13.83 11.22
N GLU A 54 3.97 14.66 11.05
CA GLU A 54 2.67 14.29 10.51
C GLU A 54 2.33 15.21 9.33
N GLY A 55 1.90 14.60 8.22
CA GLY A 55 1.57 15.31 6.99
C GLY A 55 0.29 14.79 6.35
N GLN A 56 -0.39 15.68 5.62
CA GLN A 56 -1.50 15.32 4.74
C GLN A 56 -0.96 14.78 3.41
N VAL A 57 -1.59 13.75 2.87
CA VAL A 57 -1.27 13.19 1.56
C VAL A 57 -2.54 12.73 0.83
N PHE A 58 -2.54 12.78 -0.49
CA PHE A 58 -3.63 12.26 -1.30
C PHE A 58 -3.21 10.98 -2.01
N ILE A 59 -4.03 9.93 -1.93
CA ILE A 59 -3.73 8.64 -2.55
C ILE A 59 -4.77 8.32 -3.63
N LYS A 60 -4.32 8.23 -4.89
CA LYS A 60 -5.15 7.73 -5.99
C LYS A 60 -5.08 6.21 -6.10
N LYS A 61 -6.16 5.62 -6.62
CA LYS A 61 -6.08 4.23 -7.08
C LYS A 61 -5.19 4.15 -8.32
N LEU A 62 -4.38 3.10 -8.43
CA LEU A 62 -3.58 2.88 -9.63
C LEU A 62 -4.47 2.75 -10.86
N ALA A 63 -4.18 3.54 -11.88
CA ALA A 63 -4.74 3.40 -13.20
C ALA A 63 -3.94 2.35 -13.98
N PHE A 64 -4.55 1.82 -15.05
CA PHE A 64 -3.87 0.87 -15.93
C PHE A 64 -2.56 1.42 -16.53
N ASN A 65 -2.47 2.74 -16.75
CA ASN A 65 -1.27 3.37 -17.27
C ASN A 65 -0.09 3.36 -16.27
N ASP A 66 -0.39 3.34 -14.97
CA ASP A 66 0.64 3.32 -13.92
C ASP A 66 1.37 1.95 -13.87
N LEU A 67 0.77 0.90 -14.45
CA LEU A 67 1.37 -0.43 -14.54
C LEU A 67 2.65 -0.46 -15.38
N HIS A 68 2.85 0.50 -16.29
CA HIS A 68 4.04 0.53 -17.13
C HIS A 68 5.31 0.61 -16.28
N GLU A 69 5.38 1.54 -15.32
CA GLU A 69 6.57 1.66 -14.45
C GLU A 69 6.69 0.49 -13.47
N ILE A 70 5.57 0.00 -12.94
CA ILE A 70 5.56 -1.15 -12.03
C ILE A 70 6.06 -2.42 -12.75
N SER A 71 5.68 -2.61 -14.02
CA SER A 71 6.10 -3.78 -14.81
C SER A 71 7.61 -3.84 -15.06
N LYS A 72 8.31 -2.69 -15.03
CA LYS A 72 9.78 -2.65 -15.15
C LYS A 72 10.50 -3.22 -13.93
N ALA A 73 9.77 -3.52 -12.85
CA ALA A 73 10.32 -4.26 -11.72
C ALA A 73 10.52 -5.75 -12.01
N TYR A 74 9.88 -6.30 -13.04
CA TYR A 74 9.96 -7.70 -13.42
C TYR A 74 10.96 -7.85 -14.56
N ASP A 75 12.00 -8.63 -14.32
CA ASP A 75 12.99 -8.98 -15.33
C ASP A 75 12.57 -10.29 -16.01
N TRP A 76 12.27 -10.22 -17.29
CA TRP A 76 11.80 -11.34 -18.08
C TRP A 76 12.87 -11.78 -19.09
N GLU A 77 13.05 -13.09 -19.19
CA GLU A 77 13.64 -13.72 -20.36
C GLU A 77 12.55 -13.96 -21.39
N ILE A 78 12.48 -13.05 -22.37
CA ILE A 78 11.48 -13.11 -23.43
C ILE A 78 11.90 -14.15 -24.46
N ASN A 79 10.99 -15.08 -24.74
CA ASN A 79 11.11 -15.97 -25.89
C ASN A 79 10.39 -15.30 -27.07
N GLU A 80 11.16 -14.84 -28.06
CA GLU A 80 10.62 -14.11 -29.22
C GLU A 80 9.83 -15.01 -30.18
N ASP A 81 10.14 -16.32 -30.22
CA ASP A 81 9.43 -17.30 -31.05
C ASP A 81 8.09 -17.71 -30.43
N ASN A 82 8.02 -17.77 -29.08
CA ASN A 82 6.80 -18.03 -28.34
C ASN A 82 6.76 -17.25 -27.01
N ILE A 83 6.06 -16.12 -27.01
CA ILE A 83 5.92 -15.24 -25.82
C ILE A 83 5.38 -16.00 -24.60
N ALA A 84 4.51 -17.00 -24.80
CA ALA A 84 3.94 -17.77 -23.69
C ALA A 84 5.00 -18.62 -22.95
N ASP A 85 6.13 -18.92 -23.59
CA ASP A 85 7.23 -19.68 -23.02
C ASP A 85 8.30 -18.78 -22.37
N SER A 86 8.04 -17.47 -22.28
CA SER A 86 8.92 -16.51 -21.59
C SER A 86 9.02 -16.82 -20.09
N LYS A 87 10.18 -16.58 -19.49
CA LYS A 87 10.46 -16.93 -18.09
C LYS A 87 10.76 -15.69 -17.26
N LEU A 88 10.17 -15.60 -16.07
CA LEU A 88 10.54 -14.58 -15.11
C LEU A 88 11.90 -14.93 -14.49
N LYS A 89 12.89 -14.05 -14.63
CA LYS A 89 14.22 -14.20 -14.06
C LYS A 89 14.29 -13.69 -12.63
N SER A 90 13.81 -12.47 -12.42
CA SER A 90 13.88 -11.82 -11.11
C SER A 90 12.82 -10.73 -10.96
N VAL A 91 12.59 -10.31 -9.70
CA VAL A 91 11.70 -9.20 -9.37
C VAL A 91 12.42 -8.25 -8.42
N SER A 92 12.50 -6.97 -8.79
CA SER A 92 13.02 -5.93 -7.92
C SER A 92 11.91 -5.36 -7.04
N ILE A 93 11.84 -5.82 -5.79
CA ILE A 93 10.83 -5.36 -4.82
C ILE A 93 10.91 -3.84 -4.63
N LYS A 94 12.12 -3.29 -4.51
CA LYS A 94 12.33 -1.83 -4.36
C LYS A 94 11.76 -1.04 -5.53
N ARG A 95 12.03 -1.48 -6.78
CA ARG A 95 11.50 -0.84 -7.97
C ARG A 95 9.97 -0.97 -8.07
N MET A 96 9.43 -2.12 -7.67
CA MET A 96 7.99 -2.36 -7.63
C MET A 96 7.30 -1.40 -6.65
N GLN A 97 7.83 -1.26 -5.42
CA GLN A 97 7.30 -0.33 -4.43
C GLN A 97 7.42 1.12 -4.89
N ALA A 98 8.55 1.50 -5.48
CA ALA A 98 8.73 2.84 -6.03
C ALA A 98 7.73 3.14 -7.16
N GLY A 99 7.49 2.19 -8.07
CA GLY A 99 6.47 2.30 -9.10
C GLY A 99 5.05 2.43 -8.53
N HIS A 100 4.73 1.68 -7.48
CA HIS A 100 3.45 1.81 -6.77
C HIS A 100 3.26 3.23 -6.20
N LEU A 101 4.28 3.78 -5.56
CA LEU A 101 4.21 5.12 -4.96
C LEU A 101 4.12 6.22 -6.02
N LEU A 102 4.96 6.15 -7.06
CA LEU A 102 4.91 7.08 -8.20
C LEU A 102 3.52 7.13 -8.83
N GLY A 103 2.87 5.98 -8.99
CA GLY A 103 1.54 5.88 -9.59
C GLY A 103 0.38 6.23 -8.65
N SER A 104 0.58 6.35 -7.33
CA SER A 104 -0.54 6.46 -6.37
C SER A 104 -0.48 7.67 -5.44
N VAL A 105 0.70 8.25 -5.19
CA VAL A 105 0.85 9.39 -4.27
C VAL A 105 0.67 10.70 -5.03
N CYS A 106 -0.16 11.58 -4.49
CA CYS A 106 -0.50 12.87 -5.05
C CYS A 106 -0.32 13.99 -4.04
N GLU A 107 0.10 15.17 -4.51
CA GLU A 107 0.22 16.39 -3.71
C GLU A 107 -1.15 16.97 -3.36
N ASP A 108 -2.16 16.70 -4.20
CA ASP A 108 -3.47 17.31 -4.09
C ASP A 108 -4.63 16.35 -4.45
N ALA A 109 -5.85 16.80 -4.17
CA ALA A 109 -7.09 16.11 -4.53
C ALA A 109 -7.38 16.07 -6.04
N LYS A 110 -6.60 16.78 -6.88
CA LYS A 110 -6.73 16.73 -8.34
C LYS A 110 -5.93 15.58 -8.95
N GLY A 111 -5.02 14.99 -8.17
CA GLY A 111 -4.17 13.88 -8.59
C GLY A 111 -2.85 14.33 -9.20
N THR A 112 -2.39 15.55 -8.88
CA THR A 112 -1.05 16.01 -9.24
C THR A 112 -0.01 15.07 -8.61
N PRO A 113 0.89 14.44 -9.39
CA PRO A 113 1.87 13.50 -8.84
C PRO A 113 2.78 14.16 -7.80
N PHE A 114 3.00 13.48 -6.67
CA PHE A 114 3.96 13.92 -5.64
C PHE A 114 5.40 13.64 -6.05
N PHE A 115 5.63 12.51 -6.71
CA PHE A 115 6.94 12.15 -7.24
C PHE A 115 6.98 12.37 -8.74
N SER A 116 8.13 12.84 -9.21
CA SER A 116 8.40 13.08 -10.62
C SER A 116 8.89 11.82 -11.35
N SER A 117 9.53 10.89 -10.62
CA SER A 117 10.12 9.69 -11.21
C SER A 117 10.30 8.55 -10.19
N VAL A 118 10.69 7.35 -10.65
CA VAL A 118 11.07 6.24 -9.77
C VAL A 118 12.31 6.58 -8.94
N GLN A 119 13.26 7.33 -9.51
CA GLN A 119 14.50 7.69 -8.81
C GLN A 119 14.22 8.64 -7.64
N ASP A 120 13.33 9.61 -7.85
CA ASP A 120 12.84 10.55 -6.82
C ASP A 120 12.28 9.81 -5.59
N VAL A 121 11.54 8.71 -5.82
CA VAL A 121 11.09 7.83 -4.72
C VAL A 121 12.24 7.09 -4.04
N LEU A 122 13.24 6.64 -4.80
CA LEU A 122 14.37 5.87 -4.27
C LEU A 122 15.39 6.73 -3.52
N ASP A 123 15.43 8.04 -3.79
CA ASP A 123 16.28 9.02 -3.12
C ASP A 123 15.66 9.53 -1.80
N SER A 124 14.43 9.12 -1.50
CA SER A 124 13.72 9.50 -0.28
C SER A 124 14.13 8.66 0.94
N GLU A 125 14.03 9.26 2.12
CA GLU A 125 14.31 8.61 3.41
C GLU A 125 13.45 7.37 3.65
N ILE A 126 14.07 6.30 4.19
CA ILE A 126 13.41 5.00 4.41
C ILE A 126 12.15 5.14 5.28
N PRO A 127 12.18 5.79 6.46
CA PRO A 127 10.99 5.91 7.31
C PRO A 127 9.82 6.61 6.61
N PHE A 128 10.12 7.60 5.76
CA PHE A 128 9.10 8.31 4.99
C PHE A 128 8.46 7.38 3.95
N ILE A 129 9.27 6.69 3.15
CA ILE A 129 8.80 5.77 2.10
C ILE A 129 8.00 4.60 2.69
N GLU A 130 8.44 4.02 3.81
CA GLU A 130 7.71 2.93 4.46
C GLU A 130 6.33 3.38 4.96
N SER A 131 6.25 4.53 5.63
CA SER A 131 4.99 5.11 6.08
C SER A 131 4.06 5.45 4.91
N LEU A 132 4.60 6.02 3.84
CA LEU A 132 3.84 6.39 2.66
C LEU A 132 3.31 5.14 1.92
N TYR A 133 4.13 4.09 1.82
CA TYR A 133 3.73 2.81 1.23
C TYR A 133 2.62 2.13 2.02
N ALA A 134 2.68 2.18 3.35
CA ALA A 134 1.62 1.64 4.20
C ALA A 134 0.27 2.33 3.93
N VAL A 135 0.27 3.67 3.89
CA VAL A 135 -0.92 4.47 3.59
C VAL A 135 -1.44 4.20 2.17
N ALA A 136 -0.55 4.05 1.19
CA ALA A 136 -0.93 3.72 -0.18
C ALA A 136 -1.52 2.31 -0.32
N ASP A 137 -0.96 1.32 0.41
CA ASP A 137 -1.47 -0.05 0.48
C ASP A 137 -2.87 -0.11 1.08
N GLU A 138 -3.21 0.78 2.03
CA GLU A 138 -4.58 0.86 2.55
C GLU A 138 -5.61 1.21 1.48
N VAL A 139 -5.23 1.95 0.42
CA VAL A 139 -6.13 2.39 -0.66
C VAL A 139 -6.11 1.43 -1.83
N ASN A 140 -4.94 0.88 -2.18
CA ASN A 140 -4.75 0.06 -3.37
C ASN A 140 -4.67 -1.45 -3.09
N ASN A 141 -4.39 -1.86 -1.85
CA ASN A 141 -4.22 -3.26 -1.45
C ASN A 141 -3.16 -3.99 -2.30
N PHE A 142 -1.97 -3.39 -2.43
CA PHE A 142 -0.84 -3.96 -3.17
C PHE A 142 -0.50 -5.36 -2.68
N MET A 143 -0.54 -5.59 -1.36
CA MET A 143 -0.20 -6.88 -0.75
C MET A 143 -1.34 -7.91 -0.78
N GLY A 144 -2.51 -7.59 -1.33
CA GLY A 144 -3.64 -8.51 -1.38
C GLY A 144 -4.22 -8.87 -0.01
N LYS A 145 -3.88 -8.14 1.06
CA LYS A 145 -4.46 -8.29 2.39
C LYS A 145 -5.96 -7.97 2.30
N SER A 146 -6.80 -9.00 2.30
CA SER A 146 -8.26 -8.85 2.32
C SER A 146 -8.62 -7.84 3.42
N ARG A 147 -9.23 -6.70 3.07
CA ARG A 147 -9.75 -5.75 4.04
C ARG A 147 -10.86 -6.43 4.84
N LYS A 148 -10.51 -7.15 5.91
CA LYS A 148 -11.46 -7.74 6.86
C LYS A 148 -12.08 -6.64 7.74
N LYS A 149 -12.63 -5.58 7.16
CA LYS A 149 -13.42 -4.57 7.88
C LYS A 149 -14.45 -3.95 6.95
N ASN A 150 -15.59 -4.63 6.86
CA ASN A 150 -16.95 -4.06 6.86
C ASN A 150 -17.99 -5.20 7.02
N LEU A 151 -17.76 -6.11 7.98
CA LEU A 151 -18.84 -6.82 8.64
C LEU A 151 -19.06 -6.05 9.94
N THR A 152 -20.02 -5.14 9.90
CA THR A 152 -20.50 -4.39 11.04
C THR A 152 -20.75 -5.36 12.19
N LYS A 153 -19.97 -5.25 13.27
CA LYS A 153 -20.32 -5.83 14.57
C LYS A 153 -21.71 -5.33 14.90
N THR A 154 -22.70 -6.21 14.83
CA THR A 154 -24.00 -5.96 15.47
C THR A 154 -24.08 -6.94 16.63
N ASN A 155 -24.03 -6.34 17.82
CA ASN A 155 -24.19 -6.88 19.17
C ASN A 155 -24.79 -8.28 19.28
N SER A 156 -24.12 -9.13 20.06
CA SER A 156 -24.72 -9.86 21.19
C SER A 156 -23.58 -10.39 22.05
N GLY A 157 -23.42 -9.81 23.24
CA GLY A 157 -22.44 -10.28 24.21
C GLY A 157 -22.81 -11.67 24.71
N VAL A 158 -21.84 -12.57 24.73
CA VAL A 158 -21.78 -13.69 25.68
C VAL A 158 -20.31 -13.91 26.03
N SER A 159 -20.11 -13.97 27.34
CA SER A 159 -18.93 -14.06 28.18
C SER A 159 -17.77 -14.98 27.74
N SER A 160 -16.58 -14.48 28.09
CA SER A 160 -15.36 -15.17 28.55
C SER A 160 -15.49 -16.65 28.96
N SER A 161 -14.58 -17.50 28.46
CA SER A 161 -13.45 -18.05 29.23
C SER A 161 -12.64 -19.08 28.42
N PRO A 162 -11.30 -19.17 28.58
CA PRO A 162 -10.45 -20.17 27.94
C PRO A 162 -10.19 -21.37 28.88
N LEU A 163 -10.40 -22.60 28.40
CA LEU A 163 -9.85 -23.85 28.93
C LEU A 163 -9.77 -24.83 27.74
N GLU A 164 -8.56 -25.19 27.29
CA GLU A 164 -7.74 -26.31 27.77
C GLU A 164 -8.29 -27.69 27.42
N SER A 165 -7.52 -28.39 26.58
CA SER A 165 -7.25 -29.83 26.59
C SER A 165 -8.33 -30.84 26.16
N VAL A 166 -7.82 -31.91 25.52
CA VAL A 166 -8.42 -33.19 25.09
C VAL A 166 -9.54 -33.14 24.03
N GLU A 167 -9.55 -33.95 22.96
CA GLU A 167 -9.35 -35.40 22.91
C GLU A 167 -9.01 -35.88 21.47
N ALA A 168 -8.20 -36.93 21.35
CA ALA A 168 -7.78 -37.56 20.10
C ALA A 168 -8.95 -38.26 19.36
N PRO A 169 -8.88 -38.45 18.02
CA PRO A 169 -9.97 -39.09 17.28
C PRO A 169 -10.02 -40.61 17.54
N SER A 170 -11.13 -41.05 18.12
CA SER A 170 -11.46 -42.46 18.37
C SER A 170 -11.63 -43.27 17.07
N LYS A 171 -11.07 -44.48 17.04
CA LYS A 171 -10.99 -45.40 15.90
C LYS A 171 -12.37 -45.98 15.54
N LYS A 172 -12.68 -46.00 14.24
CA LYS A 172 -13.81 -46.72 13.63
C LYS A 172 -13.66 -48.25 13.84
N GLN A 173 -14.71 -48.89 14.35
CA GLN A 173 -14.93 -50.34 14.24
C GLN A 173 -15.53 -50.67 12.87
N SER A 174 -14.90 -51.60 12.14
CA SER A 174 -15.46 -52.25 10.96
C SER A 174 -16.15 -53.56 11.36
N LYS A 175 -17.37 -53.76 10.88
CA LYS A 175 -18.09 -55.05 10.90
C LYS A 175 -17.51 -55.99 9.85
N LYS A 176 -16.97 -57.13 10.26
CA LYS A 176 -17.34 -58.48 9.78
C LYS A 176 -16.68 -59.55 10.63
#